data_AF-A0A6L3A7B2-F1
#
_entry.id   AF-A0A6L3A7B2-F1
#
_cell.length_a   1.000
_cell.length_b   1.000
_cell.length_c   1.000
_cell.angle_alpha   90.00
_cell.angle_beta   90.00
_cell.angle_gamma   90.00
#
_symmetry.space_group_name_H-M   'P 1'
#
loop_
_entity.id
_entity.type
_entity.pdbx_description
1 polymer ?
#
loop_
_entity_poly.entity_id
_entity_poly.type
_entity_poly.pdbx_seq_one_letter_code
_entity_poly.pdbx_strand_id
1 'polypeptide(L)'
;MRIHGVVRAAQRLRGELGVPLSSERREVLRSVITRTLQAVSDILREHGASELSLPAPTRRALAYLRNIDLDAAPSAVATASQAASAPHKVERSVRAPTWRITGLPSRFEACVRALGDARSTIPPQRVFERIEGEHRHLERLIEHHAGKSGAISPDHLALRGWFAFFAQREEFDGYRRAVAAARGPMTAAIRRQRRFLGHLVVHFRPMRGIFRLRQSSAEEVTLRLPAAMVRFDPAHFEAVAELALGAGERDGRVLEAMQSPAYRAALARLEALSGARPVEQGAVHDLSASFVRVNTAYFGGRMARPRLRWSDRLTSCKFGHYDFTIDEIQLSATLDARNVPEFVIDAVMYHELLHKEHGLTWAGGRGFAHTSEFRRDERRFARHDEADRFLNDLARWRA
;
A
#
# COMPACT_ATOMS: atom_id res chain seq x y z
N MET A 1 -21.53 -2.76 23.72
CA MET A 1 -20.59 -3.70 24.39
C MET A 1 -19.34 -3.92 23.54
N ARG A 2 -18.10 -3.91 24.08
CA ARG A 2 -16.87 -4.11 23.30
C ARG A 2 -16.31 -5.52 23.49
N ILE A 3 -16.39 -6.38 22.46
CA ILE A 3 -15.71 -7.67 22.45
C ILE A 3 -14.32 -7.49 21.82
N HIS A 4 -13.28 -7.71 22.62
CA HIS A 4 -11.90 -7.55 22.20
C HIS A 4 -11.40 -8.79 21.43
N GLY A 5 -10.58 -8.58 20.39
CA GLY A 5 -9.87 -9.66 19.70
C GLY A 5 -10.48 -10.10 18.36
N VAL A 6 -11.80 -9.95 18.15
CA VAL A 6 -12.49 -10.39 16.92
C VAL A 6 -11.93 -9.71 15.66
N VAL A 7 -11.69 -8.40 15.71
CA VAL A 7 -11.10 -7.63 14.61
C VAL A 7 -9.69 -8.10 14.29
N ARG A 8 -8.90 -8.48 15.31
CA ARG A 8 -7.55 -9.02 15.12
C ARG A 8 -7.60 -10.43 14.51
N ALA A 9 -8.57 -11.26 14.92
CA ALA A 9 -8.77 -12.60 14.35
C ALA A 9 -9.14 -12.53 12.87
N ALA A 10 -10.11 -11.68 12.50
CA ALA A 10 -10.49 -11.45 11.10
C ALA A 10 -9.33 -10.94 10.23
N GLN A 11 -8.57 -9.96 10.74
CA GLN A 11 -7.38 -9.43 10.04
C GLN A 11 -6.28 -10.49 9.87
N ARG A 12 -6.11 -11.37 10.85
CA ARG A 12 -5.11 -12.44 10.79
C ARG A 12 -5.46 -13.47 9.73
N LEU A 13 -6.71 -13.92 9.71
CA LEU A 13 -7.15 -14.93 8.78
C LEU A 13 -7.01 -14.46 7.32
N ARG A 14 -7.24 -13.16 7.09
CA ARG A 14 -7.05 -12.50 5.79
C ARG A 14 -5.60 -12.52 5.28
N GLY A 15 -4.62 -12.31 6.15
CA GLY A 15 -3.20 -12.35 5.77
C GLY A 15 -2.72 -13.75 5.39
N GLU A 16 -3.40 -14.79 5.88
CA GLU A 16 -3.06 -16.19 5.59
C GLU A 16 -3.73 -16.72 4.30
N LEU A 17 -4.88 -16.18 3.90
CA LEU A 17 -5.58 -16.55 2.66
C LEU A 17 -4.87 -16.10 1.37
N GLY A 18 -3.94 -15.14 1.45
CA GLY A 18 -3.16 -14.64 0.31
C GLY A 18 -1.92 -15.49 -0.04
N VAL A 19 -1.72 -16.62 0.63
CA VAL A 19 -0.61 -17.56 0.44
C VAL A 19 -1.20 -18.97 0.21
N PRO A 20 -0.59 -19.85 -0.60
CA PRO A 20 -1.08 -21.23 -0.73
C PRO A 20 -1.16 -21.94 0.64
N LEU A 21 -2.32 -22.53 0.93
CA LEU A 21 -2.63 -23.18 2.21
C LEU A 21 -2.61 -24.70 2.05
N SER A 22 -2.04 -25.41 3.03
CA SER A 22 -2.16 -26.87 3.13
C SER A 22 -3.53 -27.27 3.69
N SER A 23 -3.95 -28.52 3.44
CA SER A 23 -5.21 -29.09 3.96
C SER A 23 -5.28 -29.05 5.49
N GLU A 24 -4.18 -29.41 6.17
CA GLU A 24 -4.07 -29.32 7.63
C GLU A 24 -4.23 -27.87 8.13
N ARG A 25 -3.66 -26.90 7.40
CA ARG A 25 -3.77 -25.49 7.77
C ARG A 25 -5.17 -24.93 7.56
N ARG A 26 -5.87 -25.37 6.51
CA ARG A 26 -7.30 -25.03 6.30
C ARG A 26 -8.15 -25.49 7.47
N GLU A 27 -7.94 -26.71 7.97
CA GLU A 27 -8.72 -27.24 9.09
C GLU A 27 -8.46 -26.48 10.39
N VAL A 28 -7.19 -26.11 10.65
CA VAL A 28 -6.84 -25.24 11.79
C VAL A 28 -7.54 -23.88 11.69
N LEU A 29 -7.55 -23.25 10.50
CA LEU A 29 -8.24 -21.98 10.28
C LEU A 29 -9.75 -22.11 10.46
N ARG A 30 -10.36 -23.20 9.97
CA ARG A 30 -11.79 -23.51 10.12
C ARG A 30 -12.16 -23.59 11.61
N SER A 31 -11.38 -24.34 12.38
CA SER A 31 -11.55 -24.46 13.83
C SER A 31 -11.42 -23.11 14.56
N VAL A 32 -10.49 -22.24 14.13
CA VAL A 32 -10.33 -20.89 14.70
C VAL A 32 -11.52 -19.99 14.38
N ILE A 33 -12.05 -20.01 13.14
CA ILE A 33 -13.25 -19.25 12.76
C ILE A 33 -14.44 -19.69 13.63
N THR A 34 -14.71 -21.00 13.67
CA THR A 34 -15.85 -21.56 14.42
C THR A 34 -15.79 -21.19 15.89
N ARG A 35 -14.63 -21.36 16.55
CA ARG A 35 -14.45 -20.97 17.96
C ARG A 35 -14.64 -19.46 18.19
N THR A 36 -14.18 -18.63 17.26
CA THR A 36 -14.30 -17.17 17.39
C THR A 36 -15.76 -16.72 17.26
N LEU A 37 -16.50 -17.31 16.32
CA LEU A 37 -17.93 -17.02 16.14
C LEU A 37 -18.76 -17.53 17.33
N GLN A 38 -18.45 -18.74 17.82
CA GLN A 38 -19.13 -19.32 18.98
C GLN A 38 -18.90 -18.48 20.25
N ALA A 39 -17.65 -18.13 20.56
CA ALA A 39 -17.32 -17.32 21.73
C ALA A 39 -18.03 -15.95 21.71
N VAL A 40 -18.19 -15.35 20.53
CA VAL A 40 -18.92 -14.09 20.38
C VAL A 40 -20.42 -14.29 20.58
N SER A 41 -21.00 -15.37 20.06
CA SER A 41 -22.40 -15.73 20.27
C SER A 41 -22.71 -15.96 21.75
N ASP A 42 -21.80 -16.62 22.48
CA ASP A 42 -21.96 -16.88 23.91
C ASP A 42 -21.91 -15.60 24.74
N ILE A 43 -20.94 -14.71 24.48
CA ILE A 43 -20.85 -13.41 25.17
C ILE A 43 -22.10 -12.55 24.91
N LEU A 44 -22.61 -12.55 23.68
CA LEU A 44 -23.84 -11.82 23.33
C LEU A 44 -25.05 -12.35 24.08
N ARG A 45 -25.19 -13.68 24.17
CA ARG A 45 -26.27 -14.35 24.90
C ARG A 45 -26.19 -14.08 26.41
N GLU A 46 -25.00 -14.16 27.02
CA GLU A 46 -24.77 -13.87 28.44
C GLU A 46 -25.15 -12.44 28.82
N HIS A 47 -24.95 -11.48 27.92
CA HIS A 47 -25.22 -10.07 28.18
C HIS A 47 -26.59 -9.60 27.64
N GLY A 48 -27.44 -10.53 27.17
CA GLY A 48 -28.74 -10.19 26.57
C GLY A 48 -28.64 -9.22 25.40
N ALA A 49 -27.50 -9.21 24.70
CA ALA A 49 -27.13 -8.20 23.72
C ALA A 49 -27.20 -8.78 22.30
N SER A 50 -27.70 -7.99 21.34
CA SER A 50 -27.69 -8.38 19.92
C SER A 50 -26.41 -7.93 19.22
N GLU A 51 -26.07 -8.52 18.07
CA GLU A 51 -24.90 -8.10 17.29
C GLU A 51 -24.93 -6.64 16.87
N LEU A 52 -26.12 -6.04 16.74
CA LEU A 52 -26.31 -4.62 16.45
C LEU A 52 -25.74 -3.71 17.55
N SER A 53 -25.66 -4.21 18.79
CA SER A 53 -25.10 -3.49 19.95
C SER A 53 -23.56 -3.46 20.02
N LEU A 54 -22.89 -4.18 19.10
CA LEU A 54 -21.43 -4.21 19.00
C LEU A 54 -20.91 -3.01 18.19
N PRO A 55 -19.71 -2.50 18.51
CA PRO A 55 -19.02 -1.50 17.69
C PRO A 55 -18.88 -1.97 16.24
N ALA A 56 -19.05 -1.05 15.31
CA ALA A 56 -18.98 -1.31 13.88
C ALA A 56 -17.72 -2.10 13.43
N PRO A 57 -16.50 -1.86 13.95
CA PRO A 57 -15.34 -2.69 13.63
C PRO A 57 -15.51 -4.18 13.96
N THR A 58 -16.11 -4.49 15.11
CA THR A 58 -16.35 -5.86 15.58
C THR A 58 -17.43 -6.53 14.74
N ARG A 59 -18.52 -5.83 14.43
CA ARG A 59 -19.57 -6.34 13.51
C ARG A 59 -18.99 -6.70 12.14
N ARG A 60 -18.12 -5.83 11.59
CA ARG A 60 -17.43 -6.07 10.31
C ARG A 60 -16.55 -7.32 10.34
N ALA A 61 -15.82 -7.51 11.42
CA ALA A 61 -14.95 -8.67 11.59
C ALA A 61 -15.74 -10.00 11.65
N LEU A 62 -16.92 -10.00 12.29
CA LEU A 62 -17.79 -11.18 12.36
C LEU A 62 -18.39 -11.55 11.01
N ALA A 63 -18.90 -10.56 10.27
CA ALA A 63 -19.44 -10.79 8.93
C ALA A 63 -18.37 -11.30 7.96
N TYR A 64 -17.14 -10.78 8.05
CA TYR A 64 -16.01 -11.31 7.29
C TYR A 64 -15.74 -12.78 7.64
N LEU A 65 -15.60 -13.10 8.93
CA LEU A 65 -15.31 -14.46 9.39
C LEU A 65 -16.35 -15.50 8.96
N ARG A 66 -17.65 -15.14 8.94
CA ARG A 66 -18.74 -16.03 8.50
C ARG A 66 -18.70 -16.35 7.01
N ASN A 67 -18.13 -15.46 6.20
CA ASN A 67 -18.23 -15.51 4.75
C ASN A 67 -16.95 -16.04 4.06
N ILE A 68 -15.94 -16.46 4.82
CA ILE A 68 -14.67 -16.98 4.27
C ILE A 68 -14.85 -18.39 3.72
N ASP A 69 -14.37 -18.63 2.49
CA ASP A 69 -14.15 -19.97 1.96
C ASP A 69 -12.69 -20.38 2.15
N LEU A 70 -12.45 -21.41 2.95
CA LEU A 70 -11.10 -21.96 3.10
C LEU A 70 -10.75 -22.94 1.98
N ASP A 71 -11.75 -23.47 1.27
CA ASP A 71 -11.59 -24.47 0.22
C ASP A 71 -11.32 -23.83 -1.15
N ALA A 72 -11.64 -22.53 -1.31
CA ALA A 72 -11.29 -21.73 -2.49
C ALA A 72 -9.85 -21.16 -2.49
N ALA A 73 -9.12 -21.27 -1.37
CA ALA A 73 -7.74 -20.78 -1.28
C ALA A 73 -6.75 -21.68 -2.05
N PRO A 74 -5.66 -21.16 -2.65
CA PRO A 74 -4.73 -21.96 -3.45
C PRO A 74 -4.18 -23.15 -2.65
N SER A 75 -4.25 -24.36 -3.19
CA SER A 75 -3.83 -25.57 -2.48
C SER A 75 -2.31 -25.76 -2.58
N ALA A 76 -1.62 -25.81 -1.46
CA ALA A 76 -0.26 -26.32 -1.41
C ALA A 76 -0.32 -27.85 -1.52
N VAL A 77 -0.39 -28.40 -2.73
CA VAL A 77 -0.31 -29.87 -2.91
C VAL A 77 1.09 -30.30 -2.52
N ALA A 78 1.17 -31.10 -1.46
CA ALA A 78 2.39 -31.63 -0.88
C ALA A 78 2.91 -32.81 -1.71
N THR A 79 4.14 -32.70 -2.22
CA THR A 79 5.00 -33.87 -2.43
C THR A 79 5.50 -34.33 -1.06
N ALA A 80 5.13 -35.55 -0.68
CA ALA A 80 5.44 -36.17 0.61
C ALA A 80 6.92 -36.57 0.76
N SER A 81 7.47 -36.43 1.98
CA SER A 81 7.93 -37.58 2.80
C SER A 81 8.54 -37.14 4.15
N GLN A 82 7.92 -37.63 5.24
CA GLN A 82 8.45 -38.04 6.56
C GLN A 82 9.34 -37.09 7.42
N ALA A 83 8.83 -36.74 8.62
CA ALA A 83 9.40 -37.16 9.92
C ALA A 83 8.60 -36.64 11.16
N ALA A 84 8.04 -37.61 11.90
CA ALA A 84 7.83 -37.73 13.36
C ALA A 84 7.55 -36.53 14.31
N SER A 85 6.31 -36.51 14.83
CA SER A 85 5.83 -36.38 16.22
C SER A 85 6.42 -35.40 17.28
N ALA A 86 5.50 -34.55 17.80
CA ALA A 86 5.19 -34.19 19.21
C ALA A 86 5.56 -32.77 19.71
N PRO A 87 4.90 -32.24 20.78
CA PRO A 87 3.47 -32.12 21.04
C PRO A 87 2.99 -30.65 21.07
N HIS A 88 1.67 -30.47 20.90
CA HIS A 88 1.00 -29.18 20.86
C HIS A 88 1.14 -28.38 22.17
N LYS A 89 1.75 -27.20 22.08
CA LYS A 89 1.53 -26.09 23.02
C LYS A 89 0.79 -24.98 22.28
N VAL A 90 -0.39 -24.66 22.79
CA VAL A 90 -1.33 -23.66 22.29
C VAL A 90 -0.64 -22.30 22.21
N GLU A 91 -0.26 -21.86 21.00
CA GLU A 91 0.23 -20.50 20.79
C GLU A 91 -0.79 -19.61 20.08
N ARG A 92 -1.16 -18.57 20.83
CA ARG A 92 -2.02 -17.46 20.50
C ARG A 92 -1.72 -16.91 19.11
N SER A 93 -2.70 -17.07 18.26
CA SER A 93 -2.68 -16.64 16.87
C SER A 93 -2.84 -15.13 16.71
N VAL A 94 -1.74 -14.41 16.94
CA VAL A 94 -1.44 -13.04 16.50
C VAL A 94 -1.02 -13.11 15.03
N ARG A 95 -1.44 -12.14 14.17
CA ARG A 95 -1.05 -11.95 12.74
C ARG A 95 0.08 -12.89 12.31
N ALA A 96 -0.07 -13.69 11.25
CA ALA A 96 1.06 -14.47 10.70
C ALA A 96 2.32 -13.58 10.77
N PRO A 97 3.30 -13.93 11.61
CA PRO A 97 4.29 -12.97 12.05
C PRO A 97 5.06 -12.53 10.82
N THR A 98 4.90 -11.27 10.44
CA THR A 98 5.73 -10.74 9.37
C THR A 98 7.13 -10.63 9.93
N TRP A 99 8.11 -11.24 9.27
CA TRP A 99 9.47 -11.13 9.71
C TRP A 99 9.97 -9.69 9.48
N ARG A 100 10.48 -9.08 10.55
CA ARG A 100 11.11 -7.76 10.53
C ARG A 100 12.60 -7.95 10.76
N ILE A 101 13.39 -7.48 9.81
CA ILE A 101 14.85 -7.56 9.86
C ILE A 101 15.38 -6.57 10.90
N THR A 102 15.98 -7.10 11.96
CA THR A 102 16.48 -6.31 13.10
C THR A 102 17.45 -5.22 12.66
N GLY A 103 17.20 -4.00 13.11
CA GLY A 103 18.05 -2.82 12.86
C GLY A 103 18.03 -2.27 11.43
N LEU A 104 17.32 -2.91 10.48
CA LEU A 104 17.27 -2.47 9.09
C LEU A 104 16.79 -1.01 8.95
N PRO A 105 15.71 -0.56 9.63
CA PRO A 105 15.29 0.84 9.55
C PRO A 105 16.37 1.82 9.99
N SER A 106 17.09 1.53 11.07
CA SER A 106 18.16 2.42 11.57
C SER A 106 19.35 2.48 10.61
N ARG A 107 19.74 1.34 10.01
CA ARG A 107 20.82 1.29 9.01
C ARG A 107 20.43 2.05 7.74
N PHE A 108 19.17 1.94 7.33
CA PHE A 108 18.58 2.72 6.24
C PHE A 108 18.62 4.22 6.51
N GLU A 109 18.12 4.67 7.68
CA GLU A 109 18.13 6.10 8.03
C GLU A 109 19.56 6.67 8.06
N ALA A 110 20.54 5.89 8.52
CA ALA A 110 21.94 6.31 8.52
C ALA A 110 22.48 6.56 7.09
N CYS A 111 22.15 5.70 6.12
CA CYS A 111 22.57 5.88 4.73
C CYS A 111 21.88 7.08 4.09
N VAL A 112 20.56 7.18 4.25
CA VAL A 112 19.74 8.22 3.65
C VAL A 112 20.10 9.61 4.20
N ARG A 113 20.39 9.71 5.51
CA ARG A 113 20.87 10.95 6.12
C ARG A 113 22.25 11.35 5.61
N ALA A 114 23.17 10.39 5.45
CA ALA A 114 24.51 10.64 4.92
C ALA A 114 24.45 11.16 3.46
N LEU A 115 23.50 10.69 2.65
CA LEU A 115 23.30 11.21 1.30
C LEU A 115 22.55 12.54 1.26
N GLY A 116 21.61 12.74 2.18
CA GLY A 116 20.67 13.85 2.16
C GLY A 116 21.16 15.14 2.81
N ASP A 117 22.09 15.06 3.77
CA ASP A 117 22.64 16.21 4.47
C ASP A 117 23.88 16.76 3.76
N ALA A 118 23.89 18.06 3.43
CA ALA A 118 25.00 18.71 2.75
C ALA A 118 26.27 18.75 3.61
N ARG A 119 26.07 18.66 4.92
CA ARG A 119 27.09 18.77 5.94
C ARG A 119 27.60 17.41 6.39
N SER A 120 27.15 16.32 5.76
CA SER A 120 27.68 14.99 6.06
C SER A 120 29.18 14.95 5.77
N THR A 121 29.96 14.51 6.76
CA THR A 121 31.40 14.30 6.63
C THR A 121 31.76 12.95 6.02
N ILE A 122 30.76 12.08 5.81
CA ILE A 122 30.98 10.74 5.28
C ILE A 122 31.17 10.85 3.75
N PRO A 123 32.32 10.39 3.21
CA PRO A 123 32.55 10.45 1.77
C PRO A 123 31.47 9.64 1.01
N PRO A 124 30.97 10.13 -0.14
CA PRO A 124 29.93 9.42 -0.89
C PRO A 124 30.28 7.97 -1.23
N GLN A 125 31.56 7.70 -1.53
CA GLN A 125 32.03 6.35 -1.81
C GLN A 125 31.84 5.39 -0.62
N ARG A 126 32.06 5.86 0.61
CA ARG A 126 31.82 5.07 1.84
C ARG A 126 30.33 4.78 2.04
N VAL A 127 29.46 5.72 1.65
CA VAL A 127 28.01 5.50 1.72
C VAL A 127 27.58 4.46 0.68
N PHE A 128 28.12 4.53 -0.54
CA PHE A 128 27.88 3.53 -1.58
C PHE A 128 28.31 2.13 -1.15
N GLU A 129 29.55 1.97 -0.65
CA GLU A 129 30.07 0.70 -0.10
C GLU A 129 29.15 0.12 0.99
N ARG A 130 28.60 1.00 1.86
CA ARG A 130 27.66 0.59 2.90
C ARG A 130 26.33 0.11 2.31
N ILE A 131 25.80 0.78 1.28
CA ILE A 131 24.57 0.38 0.60
C ILE A 131 24.75 -0.98 -0.09
N GLU A 132 25.86 -1.18 -0.81
CA GLU A 132 26.20 -2.46 -1.45
C GLU A 132 26.40 -3.59 -0.42
N GLY A 133 27.07 -3.28 0.69
CA GLY A 133 27.25 -4.21 1.81
C GLY A 133 25.93 -4.63 2.43
N GLU A 134 25.04 -3.68 2.71
CA GLU A 134 23.70 -3.94 3.25
C GLU A 134 22.83 -4.71 2.26
N HIS A 135 22.88 -4.39 0.96
CA HIS A 135 22.18 -5.16 -0.06
C HIS A 135 22.62 -6.64 -0.04
N ARG A 136 23.94 -6.92 -0.13
CA ARG A 136 24.47 -8.30 -0.07
C ARG A 136 24.11 -9.01 1.23
N HIS A 137 24.12 -8.29 2.35
CA HIS A 137 23.70 -8.85 3.64
C HIS A 137 22.22 -9.21 3.62
N LEU A 138 21.34 -8.34 3.13
CA LEU A 138 19.91 -8.60 3.03
C LEU A 138 19.60 -9.81 2.15
N GLU A 139 20.24 -9.95 1.00
CA GLU A 139 20.03 -11.11 0.12
C GLU A 139 20.40 -12.43 0.83
N ARG A 140 21.57 -12.51 1.47
CA ARG A 140 21.97 -13.71 2.24
C ARG A 140 21.03 -14.00 3.40
N LEU A 141 20.58 -12.96 4.10
CA LEU A 141 19.69 -13.10 5.24
C LEU A 141 18.31 -13.59 4.80
N ILE A 142 17.80 -13.10 3.65
CA ILE A 142 16.53 -13.53 3.07
C ILE A 142 16.62 -14.95 2.51
N GLU A 143 17.71 -15.30 1.83
CA GLU A 143 17.98 -16.65 1.34
C GLU A 143 18.03 -17.65 2.51
N HIS A 144 18.73 -17.32 3.60
CA HIS A 144 18.75 -18.15 4.81
C HIS A 144 17.40 -18.19 5.56
N HIS A 145 16.51 -17.24 5.27
CA HIS A 145 15.14 -17.24 5.78
C HIS A 145 14.15 -17.95 4.84
N ALA A 146 14.52 -18.20 3.58
CA ALA A 146 13.69 -18.90 2.63
C ALA A 146 13.37 -20.31 3.17
N GLY A 147 12.08 -20.56 3.45
CA GLY A 147 11.62 -21.80 4.09
C GLY A 147 11.25 -21.69 5.57
N LYS A 148 11.46 -20.54 6.22
CA LYS A 148 10.97 -20.27 7.59
C LYS A 148 9.55 -19.69 7.55
N SER A 149 8.74 -19.96 8.58
CA SER A 149 7.36 -19.45 8.68
C SER A 149 7.31 -17.92 8.83
N GLY A 150 6.67 -17.24 7.87
CA GLY A 150 6.34 -15.82 7.94
C GLY A 150 6.87 -14.98 6.77
N ALA A 151 5.99 -14.24 6.10
CA ALA A 151 6.40 -13.33 5.03
C ALA A 151 7.20 -12.13 5.58
N ILE A 152 8.16 -11.60 4.81
CA ILE A 152 8.84 -10.34 5.18
C ILE A 152 7.81 -9.21 5.20
N SER A 153 7.89 -8.33 6.19
CA SER A 153 7.01 -7.17 6.27
C SER A 153 7.11 -6.29 5.00
N PRO A 154 5.99 -5.78 4.45
CA PRO A 154 6.01 -4.93 3.26
C PRO A 154 6.96 -3.72 3.37
N ASP A 155 7.03 -3.09 4.54
CA ASP A 155 7.97 -1.97 4.77
C ASP A 155 9.43 -2.42 4.62
N HIS A 156 9.77 -3.62 5.08
CA HIS A 156 11.13 -4.15 4.99
C HIS A 156 11.47 -4.62 3.57
N LEU A 157 10.50 -5.15 2.82
CA LEU A 157 10.66 -5.42 1.39
C LEU A 157 10.92 -4.12 0.62
N ALA A 158 10.17 -3.06 0.93
CA ALA A 158 10.39 -1.75 0.32
C ALA A 158 11.81 -1.21 0.61
N LEU A 159 12.32 -1.39 1.84
CA LEU A 159 13.71 -1.05 2.17
C LEU A 159 14.73 -1.93 1.42
N ARG A 160 14.49 -3.24 1.31
CA ARG A 160 15.33 -4.13 0.49
C ARG A 160 15.41 -3.65 -0.96
N GLY A 161 14.25 -3.33 -1.56
CA GLY A 161 14.20 -2.81 -2.93
C GLY A 161 14.97 -1.51 -3.09
N TRP A 162 14.89 -0.62 -2.11
CA TRP A 162 15.70 0.61 -2.08
C TRP A 162 17.20 0.30 -2.05
N PHE A 163 17.65 -0.59 -1.16
CA PHE A 163 19.08 -0.96 -1.08
C PHE A 163 19.56 -1.61 -2.37
N ALA A 164 18.80 -2.55 -2.94
CA ALA A 164 19.13 -3.21 -4.19
C ALA A 164 19.17 -2.26 -5.40
N PHE A 165 18.29 -1.25 -5.42
CA PHE A 165 18.26 -0.23 -6.48
C PHE A 165 19.49 0.69 -6.39
N PHE A 166 19.74 1.27 -5.21
CA PHE A 166 20.86 2.21 -5.03
C PHE A 166 22.22 1.55 -4.78
N ALA A 167 22.28 0.21 -4.72
CA ALA A 167 23.53 -0.54 -4.82
C ALA A 167 24.12 -0.51 -6.24
N GLN A 168 23.37 -0.03 -7.23
CA GLN A 168 23.85 0.14 -8.60
C GLN A 168 24.48 1.52 -8.75
N ARG A 169 25.67 1.59 -9.35
CA ARG A 169 26.46 2.83 -9.38
C ARG A 169 25.73 3.99 -10.06
N GLU A 170 25.11 3.73 -11.21
CA GLU A 170 24.36 4.73 -11.97
C GLU A 170 23.20 5.32 -11.14
N GLU A 171 22.47 4.46 -10.43
CA GLU A 171 21.33 4.85 -9.60
C GLU A 171 21.75 5.64 -8.36
N PHE A 172 22.86 5.24 -7.75
CA PHE A 172 23.48 5.96 -6.65
C PHE A 172 23.90 7.38 -7.06
N ASP A 173 24.58 7.51 -8.20
CA ASP A 173 24.98 8.81 -8.72
C ASP A 173 23.75 9.64 -9.11
N GLY A 174 22.68 9.00 -9.61
CA GLY A 174 21.37 9.61 -9.84
C GLY A 174 20.75 10.17 -8.56
N TYR A 175 20.75 9.42 -7.45
CA TYR A 175 20.30 9.90 -6.15
C TYR A 175 21.01 11.19 -5.75
N ARG A 176 22.34 11.22 -5.89
CA ARG A 176 23.15 12.39 -5.53
C ARG A 176 22.84 13.61 -6.38
N ARG A 177 22.70 13.43 -7.70
CA ARG A 177 22.29 14.50 -8.62
C ARG A 177 20.93 15.04 -8.23
N ALA A 178 19.97 14.17 -7.93
CA ALA A 178 18.62 14.55 -7.51
C ALA A 178 18.63 15.32 -6.16
N VAL A 179 19.46 14.92 -5.19
CA VAL A 179 19.62 15.69 -3.93
C VAL A 179 20.17 17.09 -4.21
N ALA A 180 21.19 17.20 -5.06
CA ALA A 180 21.77 18.50 -5.42
C ALA A 180 20.73 19.39 -6.13
N ALA A 181 19.98 18.83 -7.08
CA ALA A 181 18.94 19.54 -7.82
C ALA A 181 17.78 20.01 -6.93
N ALA A 182 17.34 19.18 -5.97
CA ALA A 182 16.23 19.51 -5.08
C ALA A 182 16.56 20.62 -4.07
N ARG A 183 17.82 20.75 -3.65
CA ARG A 183 18.21 21.65 -2.55
C ARG A 183 18.02 23.12 -2.86
N GLY A 184 18.40 23.56 -4.07
CA GLY A 184 18.36 24.97 -4.46
C GLY A 184 16.94 25.53 -4.38
N PRO A 185 15.99 25.00 -5.19
CA PRO A 185 14.60 25.46 -5.20
C PRO A 185 13.93 25.40 -3.83
N MET A 186 14.12 24.28 -3.10
CA MET A 186 13.51 24.10 -1.79
C MET A 186 14.07 25.06 -0.74
N THR A 187 15.39 25.30 -0.74
CA THR A 187 16.03 26.22 0.22
C THR A 187 15.59 27.66 -0.04
N ALA A 188 15.52 28.07 -1.30
CA ALA A 188 15.01 29.37 -1.70
C ALA A 188 13.55 29.55 -1.24
N ALA A 189 12.69 28.55 -1.48
CA ALA A 189 11.30 28.58 -1.08
C ALA A 189 11.10 28.61 0.45
N ILE A 190 11.85 27.80 1.21
CA ILE A 190 11.81 27.79 2.69
C ILE A 190 12.19 29.17 3.24
N ARG A 191 13.27 29.77 2.74
CA ARG A 191 13.74 31.10 3.16
C ARG A 191 12.69 32.17 2.92
N ARG A 192 12.02 32.15 1.76
CA ARG A 192 10.98 33.11 1.41
C ARG A 192 9.80 33.10 2.39
N GLN A 193 9.38 31.92 2.84
CA GLN A 193 8.20 31.79 3.69
C GLN A 193 8.47 31.87 5.18
N ARG A 194 9.73 31.72 5.62
CA ARG A 194 10.17 31.77 7.03
C ARG A 194 9.41 30.83 7.98
N ARG A 195 8.65 29.87 7.45
CA ARG A 195 7.85 28.89 8.20
C ARG A 195 8.71 27.77 8.79
N PHE A 196 9.83 27.47 8.15
CA PHE A 196 10.79 26.47 8.59
C PHE A 196 12.15 27.14 8.79
N LEU A 197 12.91 26.67 9.78
CA LEU A 197 14.19 27.25 10.17
C LEU A 197 15.30 26.21 10.07
N GLY A 198 16.50 26.68 9.73
CA GLY A 198 17.68 25.83 9.65
C GLY A 198 17.98 25.27 8.25
N HIS A 199 18.85 24.26 8.20
CA HIS A 199 19.33 23.67 6.96
C HIS A 199 18.41 22.55 6.47
N LEU A 200 18.34 22.39 5.15
CA LEU A 200 17.52 21.40 4.49
C LEU A 200 18.26 20.07 4.31
N VAL A 201 17.61 18.98 4.70
CA VAL A 201 18.02 17.61 4.43
C VAL A 201 17.01 16.96 3.49
N VAL A 202 17.48 16.39 2.38
CA VAL A 202 16.62 15.81 1.33
C VAL A 202 16.77 14.29 1.29
N HIS A 203 15.67 13.56 1.44
CA HIS A 203 15.65 12.10 1.48
C HIS A 203 14.75 11.53 0.38
N PHE A 204 15.29 10.69 -0.49
CA PHE A 204 14.50 9.86 -1.41
C PHE A 204 14.33 8.47 -0.80
N ARG A 205 13.09 8.07 -0.52
CA ARG A 205 12.80 6.86 0.25
C ARG A 205 11.55 6.14 -0.24
N PRO A 206 11.37 4.85 0.10
CA PRO A 206 10.11 4.18 -0.18
C PRO A 206 8.99 4.85 0.63
N MET A 207 8.07 5.51 -0.07
CA MET A 207 6.90 6.16 0.53
C MET A 207 5.81 6.38 -0.52
N ARG A 208 4.58 6.53 -0.02
CA ARG A 208 3.41 6.94 -0.80
C ARG A 208 3.15 8.44 -0.67
N GLY A 209 2.42 8.99 -1.63
CA GLY A 209 2.16 10.42 -1.75
C GLY A 209 3.33 11.19 -2.37
N ILE A 210 3.20 12.52 -2.45
CA ILE A 210 4.12 13.37 -3.21
C ILE A 210 5.35 13.76 -2.39
N PHE A 211 5.16 14.25 -1.16
CA PHE A 211 6.26 14.65 -0.28
C PHE A 211 5.82 14.65 1.20
N ARG A 212 6.80 14.69 2.10
CA ARG A 212 6.61 15.07 3.51
C ARG A 212 7.69 16.05 3.92
N LEU A 213 7.28 17.26 4.29
CA LEU A 213 8.16 18.31 4.80
C LEU A 213 7.92 18.49 6.31
N ARG A 214 8.98 18.43 7.12
CA ARG A 214 8.88 18.53 8.58
C ARG A 214 10.10 19.21 9.20
N GLN A 215 9.85 20.12 10.15
CA GLN A 215 10.85 20.59 11.10
C GLN A 215 11.29 19.42 12.00
N SER A 216 12.52 18.94 11.83
CA SER A 216 13.04 17.76 12.53
C SER A 216 13.77 18.13 13.82
N SER A 217 14.42 19.29 13.85
CA SER A 217 14.99 19.92 15.05
C SER A 217 14.92 21.45 14.92
N ALA A 218 15.44 22.22 15.87
CA ALA A 218 15.51 23.69 15.74
C ALA A 218 16.34 24.16 14.52
N GLU A 219 17.29 23.34 14.07
CA GLU A 219 18.23 23.69 13.00
C GLU A 219 18.06 22.82 11.75
N GLU A 220 17.13 21.86 11.72
CA GLU A 220 16.99 20.90 10.64
C GLU A 220 15.56 20.84 10.11
N VAL A 221 15.44 20.99 8.78
CA VAL A 221 14.22 20.73 8.03
C VAL A 221 14.45 19.49 7.16
N THR A 222 13.61 18.47 7.32
CA THR A 222 13.69 17.27 6.49
C THR A 222 12.60 17.29 5.43
N LEU A 223 13.00 17.18 4.16
CA LEU A 223 12.14 16.88 3.03
C LEU A 223 12.26 15.39 2.66
N ARG A 224 11.15 14.66 2.71
CA ARG A 224 11.05 13.26 2.28
C ARG A 224 10.28 13.18 0.97
N LEU A 225 10.86 12.52 -0.02
CA LEU A 225 10.32 12.33 -1.35
C LEU A 225 10.28 10.82 -1.70
N PRO A 226 9.34 10.37 -2.52
CA PRO A 226 9.36 9.02 -3.11
C PRO A 226 10.69 8.72 -3.80
N ALA A 227 11.19 7.50 -3.61
CA ALA A 227 12.48 7.06 -4.16
C ALA A 227 12.58 7.26 -5.68
N ALA A 228 11.50 7.06 -6.43
CA ALA A 228 11.47 7.24 -7.89
C ALA A 228 11.64 8.72 -8.34
N MET A 229 11.46 9.70 -7.44
CA MET A 229 11.73 11.12 -7.76
C MET A 229 13.22 11.41 -7.98
N VAL A 230 14.12 10.44 -7.84
CA VAL A 230 15.51 10.58 -8.34
C VAL A 230 15.59 10.81 -9.85
N ARG A 231 14.47 10.63 -10.58
CA ARG A 231 14.33 10.96 -12.01
C ARG A 231 13.86 12.38 -12.28
N PHE A 232 13.54 13.16 -11.25
CA PHE A 232 13.14 14.55 -11.43
C PHE A 232 14.34 15.42 -11.81
N ASP A 233 14.09 16.39 -12.68
CA ASP A 233 15.02 17.45 -13.04
C ASP A 233 14.83 18.70 -12.14
N PRO A 234 15.65 19.76 -12.29
CA PRO A 234 15.51 20.97 -11.49
C PRO A 234 14.12 21.64 -11.58
N ALA A 235 13.50 21.68 -12.77
CA ALA A 235 12.19 22.30 -12.95
C ALA A 235 11.08 21.54 -12.21
N HIS A 236 11.16 20.21 -12.19
CA HIS A 236 10.26 19.39 -11.37
C HIS A 236 10.44 19.67 -9.86
N PHE A 237 11.67 19.88 -9.38
CA PHE A 237 11.91 20.23 -7.98
C PHE A 237 11.47 21.65 -7.62
N GLU A 238 11.48 22.59 -8.57
CA GLU A 238 10.85 23.90 -8.41
C GLU A 238 9.34 23.75 -8.19
N ALA A 239 8.67 22.94 -9.02
CA ALA A 239 7.24 22.66 -8.84
C ALA A 239 6.94 21.97 -7.50
N VAL A 240 7.80 21.05 -7.03
CA VAL A 240 7.69 20.45 -5.69
C VAL A 240 7.82 21.52 -4.59
N ALA A 241 8.75 22.47 -4.72
CA ALA A 241 8.95 23.54 -3.74
C ALA A 241 7.74 24.48 -3.68
N GLU A 242 7.20 24.86 -4.84
CA GLU A 242 5.99 25.68 -4.95
C GLU A 242 4.78 24.97 -4.33
N LEU A 243 4.60 23.67 -4.62
CA LEU A 243 3.53 22.86 -4.06
C LEU A 243 3.67 22.70 -2.54
N ALA A 244 4.88 22.43 -2.05
CA ALA A 244 5.13 22.14 -0.63
C ALA A 244 4.93 23.34 0.28
N LEU A 245 5.16 24.53 -0.25
CA LEU A 245 5.13 25.77 0.51
C LEU A 245 3.93 26.64 0.11
N GLY A 246 3.20 26.33 -0.96
CA GLY A 246 2.02 27.10 -1.38
C GLY A 246 2.40 28.42 -2.06
N ALA A 247 3.45 28.35 -2.88
CA ALA A 247 4.16 29.51 -3.40
C ALA A 247 3.93 29.75 -4.91
N GLY A 248 3.03 28.97 -5.51
CA GLY A 248 2.63 29.00 -6.92
C GLY A 248 1.25 28.34 -7.13
N GLU A 249 0.72 28.38 -8.35
CA GLU A 249 -0.54 27.71 -8.70
C GLU A 249 -0.39 26.19 -8.63
N ARG A 250 -1.41 25.51 -8.11
CA ARG A 250 -1.47 24.04 -8.18
C ARG A 250 -1.97 23.69 -9.57
N ASP A 251 -1.05 23.46 -10.48
CA ASP A 251 -1.29 23.22 -11.91
C ASP A 251 -1.05 21.75 -12.33
N GLY A 252 -0.66 20.89 -11.38
CA GLY A 252 -0.49 19.46 -11.61
C GLY A 252 0.89 19.04 -12.14
N ARG A 253 1.83 19.97 -12.40
CA ARG A 253 3.17 19.65 -12.93
C ARG A 253 3.88 18.51 -12.19
N VAL A 254 3.78 18.49 -10.86
CA VAL A 254 4.39 17.42 -10.05
C VAL A 254 3.74 16.06 -10.32
N LEU A 255 2.42 16.00 -10.46
CA LEU A 255 1.71 14.74 -10.76
C LEU A 255 1.98 14.27 -12.18
N GLU A 256 2.10 15.18 -13.14
CA GLU A 256 2.49 14.85 -14.51
C GLU A 256 3.90 14.22 -14.54
N ALA A 257 4.85 14.80 -13.82
CA ALA A 257 6.20 14.26 -13.65
C ALA A 257 6.21 12.84 -13.05
N MET A 258 5.36 12.60 -12.05
CA MET A 258 5.18 11.27 -11.44
C MET A 258 4.50 10.26 -12.39
N GLN A 259 3.83 10.74 -13.44
CA GLN A 259 3.25 9.89 -14.49
C GLN A 259 4.19 9.75 -15.71
N SER A 260 5.35 10.40 -15.72
CA SER A 260 6.32 10.26 -16.80
C SER A 260 6.80 8.81 -16.95
N PRO A 261 7.17 8.37 -18.17
CA PRO A 261 7.75 7.03 -18.38
C PRO A 261 9.00 6.77 -17.52
N ALA A 262 9.85 7.79 -17.34
CA ALA A 262 11.07 7.68 -16.54
C ALA A 262 10.77 7.40 -15.06
N TYR A 263 9.81 8.12 -14.46
CA TYR A 263 9.40 7.89 -13.08
C TYR A 263 8.76 6.51 -12.90
N ARG A 264 7.82 6.14 -13.79
CA ARG A 264 7.14 4.84 -13.75
C ARG A 264 8.11 3.67 -13.88
N ALA A 265 9.10 3.77 -14.78
CA ALA A 265 10.14 2.75 -14.92
C ALA A 265 11.00 2.62 -13.66
N ALA A 266 11.41 3.73 -13.04
CA ALA A 266 12.17 3.70 -11.79
C ALA A 266 11.36 3.08 -10.64
N LEU A 267 10.08 3.43 -10.52
CA LEU A 267 9.19 2.87 -9.50
C LEU A 267 8.96 1.37 -9.69
N ALA A 268 8.72 0.92 -10.93
CA ALA A 268 8.58 -0.50 -11.25
C ALA A 268 9.86 -1.29 -10.93
N ARG A 269 11.04 -0.73 -11.21
CA ARG A 269 12.33 -1.35 -10.88
C ARG A 269 12.55 -1.45 -9.36
N LEU A 270 12.25 -0.40 -8.59
CA LEU A 270 12.30 -0.42 -7.12
C LEU A 270 11.44 -1.55 -6.53
N GLU A 271 10.24 -1.73 -7.07
CA GLU A 271 9.31 -2.77 -6.63
C GLU A 271 9.74 -4.17 -7.05
N ALA A 272 10.19 -4.36 -8.29
CA ALA A 272 10.74 -5.63 -8.75
C ALA A 272 11.90 -6.08 -7.85
N LEU A 273 12.80 -5.14 -7.52
CA LEU A 273 13.93 -5.39 -6.62
C LEU A 273 13.49 -5.58 -5.16
N SER A 274 12.34 -5.06 -4.76
CA SER A 274 11.78 -5.30 -3.42
C SER A 274 11.37 -6.76 -3.24
N GLY A 275 10.95 -7.45 -4.31
CA GLY A 275 10.35 -8.78 -4.24
C GLY A 275 8.92 -8.79 -3.69
N ALA A 276 8.33 -7.61 -3.45
CA ALA A 276 6.92 -7.49 -3.09
C ALA A 276 6.06 -7.86 -4.31
N ARG A 277 5.05 -8.70 -4.10
CA ARG A 277 4.01 -8.98 -5.10
C ARG A 277 2.73 -8.26 -4.70
N PRO A 278 2.07 -7.53 -5.61
CA PRO A 278 0.74 -7.01 -5.34
C PRO A 278 -0.21 -8.18 -5.08
N VAL A 279 -1.03 -8.07 -4.03
CA VAL A 279 -2.07 -9.05 -3.74
C VAL A 279 -3.33 -8.59 -4.45
N GLU A 280 -3.46 -9.00 -5.71
CA GLU A 280 -4.61 -8.70 -6.59
C GLU A 280 -5.75 -9.71 -6.36
N GLN A 281 -5.38 -10.95 -6.01
CA GLN A 281 -6.30 -12.01 -5.62
C GLN A 281 -6.79 -11.78 -4.19
N GLY A 282 -8.09 -11.55 -4.03
CA GLY A 282 -8.77 -11.54 -2.75
C GLY A 282 -9.15 -12.94 -2.28
N ALA A 283 -9.76 -13.03 -1.10
CA ALA A 283 -10.32 -14.27 -0.57
C ALA A 283 -11.51 -14.77 -1.40
N VAL A 284 -12.26 -13.86 -2.03
CA VAL A 284 -13.46 -14.17 -2.82
C VAL A 284 -13.35 -13.61 -4.23
N HIS A 285 -12.85 -12.37 -4.37
CA HIS A 285 -12.85 -11.65 -5.65
C HIS A 285 -11.44 -11.47 -6.21
N ASP A 286 -11.31 -11.54 -7.53
CA ASP A 286 -10.05 -11.25 -8.24
C ASP A 286 -10.14 -9.88 -8.93
N LEU A 287 -9.27 -8.95 -8.53
CA LEU A 287 -9.20 -7.63 -9.14
C LEU A 287 -8.72 -7.69 -10.59
N SER A 288 -7.89 -8.67 -10.95
CA SER A 288 -7.43 -8.86 -12.34
C SER A 288 -8.60 -9.18 -13.25
N ALA A 289 -9.44 -10.14 -12.86
CA ALA A 289 -10.64 -10.51 -13.60
C ALA A 289 -11.60 -9.33 -13.73
N SER A 290 -11.82 -8.58 -12.65
CA SER A 290 -12.66 -7.36 -12.67
C SER A 290 -12.11 -6.31 -13.63
N PHE A 291 -10.81 -6.01 -13.58
CA PHE A 291 -10.18 -5.09 -14.51
C PHE A 291 -10.38 -5.52 -15.97
N VAL A 292 -10.17 -6.80 -16.29
CA VAL A 292 -10.33 -7.30 -17.67
C VAL A 292 -11.77 -7.13 -18.16
N ARG A 293 -12.77 -7.49 -17.34
CA ARG A 293 -14.19 -7.32 -17.70
C ARG A 293 -14.53 -5.85 -17.94
N VAL A 294 -14.16 -4.98 -17.00
CA VAL A 294 -14.48 -3.56 -17.06
C VAL A 294 -13.76 -2.86 -18.21
N ASN A 295 -12.47 -3.13 -18.39
CA ASN A 295 -11.69 -2.58 -19.50
C ASN A 295 -12.29 -2.98 -20.85
N THR A 296 -12.67 -4.26 -21.00
CA THR A 296 -13.30 -4.76 -22.23
C THR A 296 -14.65 -4.08 -22.49
N ALA A 297 -15.52 -4.03 -21.47
CA ALA A 297 -16.89 -3.56 -21.62
C ALA A 297 -17.01 -2.03 -21.82
N TYR A 298 -16.19 -1.24 -21.12
CA TYR A 298 -16.39 0.22 -21.06
C TYR A 298 -15.26 1.04 -21.71
N PHE A 299 -14.07 0.45 -21.86
CA PHE A 299 -12.90 1.13 -22.43
C PHE A 299 -12.39 0.47 -23.74
N GLY A 300 -13.13 -0.51 -24.26
CA GLY A 300 -12.80 -1.24 -25.48
C GLY A 300 -11.47 -2.01 -25.39
N GLY A 301 -11.04 -2.39 -24.19
CA GLY A 301 -9.78 -3.09 -23.95
C GLY A 301 -8.53 -2.21 -24.04
N ARG A 302 -8.66 -0.90 -24.24
CA ARG A 302 -7.53 0.01 -24.50
C ARG A 302 -6.93 0.64 -23.25
N MET A 303 -7.58 0.50 -22.09
CA MET A 303 -7.07 1.09 -20.85
C MET A 303 -5.75 0.42 -20.45
N ALA A 304 -4.69 1.21 -20.32
CA ALA A 304 -3.42 0.72 -19.81
C ALA A 304 -3.62 0.20 -18.39
N ARG A 305 -3.15 -1.03 -18.11
CA ARG A 305 -3.38 -1.70 -16.83
C ARG A 305 -2.70 -0.94 -15.67
N PRO A 306 -3.46 -0.36 -14.72
CA PRO A 306 -2.90 0.15 -13.48
C PRO A 306 -2.48 -1.01 -12.57
N ARG A 307 -1.71 -0.71 -11.53
CA ARG A 307 -1.45 -1.66 -10.45
C ARG A 307 -2.75 -1.89 -9.70
N LEU A 308 -3.03 -3.15 -9.35
CA LEU A 308 -4.24 -3.48 -8.62
C LEU A 308 -3.87 -3.98 -7.22
N ARG A 309 -4.69 -3.65 -6.24
CA ARG A 309 -4.41 -3.98 -4.86
C ARG A 309 -5.67 -3.97 -4.01
N TRP A 310 -5.78 -4.95 -3.13
CA TRP A 310 -6.67 -4.83 -1.98
C TRP A 310 -6.07 -3.95 -0.87
N SER A 311 -6.90 -3.13 -0.23
CA SER A 311 -6.49 -2.39 0.95
C SER A 311 -6.15 -3.33 2.11
N ASP A 312 -5.22 -2.93 2.97
CA ASP A 312 -4.83 -3.73 4.14
C ASP A 312 -5.84 -3.60 5.30
N ARG A 313 -6.78 -2.64 5.21
CA ARG A 313 -7.72 -2.28 6.28
C ARG A 313 -9.16 -2.28 5.79
N LEU A 314 -10.07 -2.79 6.63
CA LEU A 314 -11.51 -2.68 6.42
C LEU A 314 -11.96 -1.23 6.65
N THR A 315 -12.40 -0.57 5.58
CA THR A 315 -12.98 0.79 5.59
C THR A 315 -14.49 0.73 5.41
N SER A 316 -15.23 1.71 5.92
CA SER A 316 -16.71 1.78 5.81
C SER A 316 -17.21 2.86 4.85
N CYS A 317 -16.37 3.83 4.47
CA CYS A 317 -16.80 5.00 3.70
C CYS A 317 -16.06 5.19 2.36
N LYS A 318 -14.94 4.49 2.14
CA LYS A 318 -14.16 4.58 0.91
C LYS A 318 -13.91 3.18 0.38
N PHE A 319 -14.54 2.86 -0.76
CA PHE A 319 -14.58 1.52 -1.33
C PHE A 319 -13.55 1.29 -2.43
N GLY A 320 -13.07 2.35 -3.08
CA GLY A 320 -11.94 2.32 -3.99
C GLY A 320 -11.10 3.60 -3.88
N HIS A 321 -9.91 3.56 -4.47
CA HIS A 321 -9.08 4.74 -4.67
C HIS A 321 -8.08 4.52 -5.80
N TYR A 322 -8.10 5.40 -6.80
CA TYR A 322 -7.02 5.55 -7.76
C TYR A 322 -5.96 6.55 -7.25
N ASP A 323 -4.72 6.07 -7.16
CA ASP A 323 -3.54 6.86 -6.81
C ASP A 323 -2.78 7.28 -8.07
N PHE A 324 -3.00 8.53 -8.49
CA PHE A 324 -2.34 9.17 -9.63
C PHE A 324 -0.80 9.17 -9.54
N THR A 325 -0.24 9.06 -8.32
CA THR A 325 1.21 9.20 -8.12
C THR A 325 1.98 7.94 -8.46
N ILE A 326 1.31 6.78 -8.49
CA ILE A 326 1.91 5.48 -8.70
C ILE A 326 1.14 4.59 -9.69
N ASP A 327 0.10 5.14 -10.33
CA ASP A 327 -0.81 4.41 -11.24
C ASP A 327 -1.34 3.13 -10.57
N GLU A 328 -1.95 3.27 -9.39
CA GLU A 328 -2.49 2.16 -8.59
C GLU A 328 -3.97 2.35 -8.29
N ILE A 329 -4.78 1.33 -8.56
CA ILE A 329 -6.14 1.20 -8.08
C ILE A 329 -6.12 0.31 -6.82
N GLN A 330 -6.59 0.88 -5.72
CA GLN A 330 -6.77 0.18 -4.46
C GLN A 330 -8.25 0.00 -4.13
N LEU A 331 -8.74 -1.24 -4.13
CA LEU A 331 -10.10 -1.55 -3.69
C LEU A 331 -10.12 -1.91 -2.21
N SER A 332 -11.20 -1.54 -1.52
CA SER A 332 -11.36 -1.82 -0.11
C SER A 332 -11.53 -3.31 0.14
N ALA A 333 -10.71 -3.82 1.06
CA ALA A 333 -10.87 -5.11 1.72
C ALA A 333 -12.29 -5.49 2.10
N THR A 334 -13.11 -4.49 2.42
CA THR A 334 -14.49 -4.63 2.85
C THR A 334 -15.40 -5.21 1.76
N LEU A 335 -15.01 -5.07 0.49
CA LEU A 335 -15.72 -5.60 -0.67
C LEU A 335 -15.34 -7.05 -0.97
N ASP A 336 -14.23 -7.54 -0.44
CA ASP A 336 -13.74 -8.91 -0.66
C ASP A 336 -14.50 -9.93 0.22
N ALA A 337 -15.80 -10.08 -0.05
CA ALA A 337 -16.70 -10.95 0.70
C ALA A 337 -17.78 -11.57 -0.22
N ARG A 338 -18.23 -12.79 0.10
CA ARG A 338 -19.23 -13.53 -0.70
C ARG A 338 -20.56 -12.82 -0.87
N ASN A 339 -20.97 -12.06 0.14
CA ASN A 339 -22.23 -11.32 0.09
C ASN A 339 -22.12 -10.03 -0.75
N VAL A 340 -20.93 -9.72 -1.28
CA VAL A 340 -20.71 -8.62 -2.23
C VAL A 340 -20.75 -9.22 -3.62
N PRO A 341 -21.75 -8.89 -4.44
CA PRO A 341 -21.84 -9.39 -5.81
C PRO A 341 -20.69 -8.90 -6.68
N GLU A 342 -20.32 -9.69 -7.68
CA GLU A 342 -19.22 -9.37 -8.61
C GLU A 342 -19.42 -8.04 -9.34
N PHE A 343 -20.66 -7.72 -9.74
CA PHE A 343 -20.96 -6.44 -10.41
C PHE A 343 -20.67 -5.20 -9.53
N VAL A 344 -20.68 -5.34 -8.20
CA VAL A 344 -20.31 -4.26 -7.28
C VAL A 344 -18.81 -4.03 -7.31
N ILE A 345 -18.01 -5.11 -7.42
CA ILE A 345 -16.56 -5.00 -7.61
C ILE A 345 -16.27 -4.31 -8.94
N ASP A 346 -16.96 -4.72 -10.00
CA ASP A 346 -16.82 -4.12 -11.33
C ASP A 346 -17.26 -2.65 -11.35
N ALA A 347 -18.30 -2.27 -10.61
CA ALA A 347 -18.74 -0.89 -10.49
C ALA A 347 -17.67 -0.01 -9.83
N VAL A 348 -17.08 -0.48 -8.71
CA VAL A 348 -16.01 0.25 -8.02
C VAL A 348 -14.77 0.30 -8.89
N MET A 349 -14.38 -0.80 -9.54
CA MET A 349 -13.26 -0.84 -10.49
C MET A 349 -13.48 0.15 -11.64
N TYR A 350 -14.69 0.21 -12.19
CA TYR A 350 -15.05 1.15 -13.24
C TYR A 350 -14.92 2.61 -12.78
N HIS A 351 -15.42 2.94 -11.60
CA HIS A 351 -15.25 4.27 -11.00
C HIS A 351 -13.77 4.66 -10.87
N GLU A 352 -12.93 3.75 -10.37
CA GLU A 352 -11.49 4.03 -10.22
C GLU A 352 -10.76 4.09 -11.59
N LEU A 353 -11.21 3.35 -12.61
CA LEU A 353 -10.67 3.48 -13.97
C LEU A 353 -11.13 4.77 -14.66
N LEU A 354 -12.33 5.28 -14.35
CA LEU A 354 -12.75 6.61 -14.81
C LEU A 354 -11.86 7.71 -14.22
N HIS A 355 -11.39 7.55 -12.99
CA HIS A 355 -10.40 8.48 -12.43
C HIS A 355 -9.10 8.48 -13.23
N LYS A 356 -8.68 7.31 -13.73
CA LYS A 356 -7.53 7.20 -14.63
C LYS A 356 -7.79 7.82 -16.00
N GLU A 357 -8.95 7.58 -16.60
CA GLU A 357 -9.34 8.10 -17.92
C GLU A 357 -9.44 9.63 -17.93
N HIS A 358 -10.19 10.21 -16.99
CA HIS A 358 -10.44 11.66 -16.97
C HIS A 358 -9.30 12.47 -16.33
N GLY A 359 -8.41 11.82 -15.57
CA GLY A 359 -7.32 12.51 -14.90
C GLY A 359 -7.80 13.47 -13.81
N LEU A 360 -6.97 14.48 -13.53
CA LEU A 360 -7.32 15.62 -12.68
C LEU A 360 -7.37 16.87 -13.54
N THR A 361 -8.49 17.59 -13.49
CA THR A 361 -8.62 18.91 -14.10
C THR A 361 -8.27 19.98 -13.06
N TRP A 362 -7.41 20.94 -13.40
CA TRP A 362 -6.99 22.00 -12.49
C TRP A 362 -7.68 23.31 -12.84
N ALA A 363 -8.42 23.89 -11.90
CA ALA A 363 -9.04 25.20 -12.05
C ALA A 363 -8.92 25.99 -10.74
N GLY A 364 -8.39 27.23 -10.81
CA GLY A 364 -8.20 28.08 -9.63
C GLY A 364 -7.35 27.43 -8.52
N GLY A 365 -6.34 26.64 -8.88
CA GLY A 365 -5.47 25.93 -7.93
C GLY A 365 -6.12 24.77 -7.17
N ARG A 366 -7.30 24.30 -7.60
CA ARG A 366 -7.96 23.09 -7.08
C ARG A 366 -8.05 22.04 -8.19
N GLY A 367 -7.71 20.80 -7.84
CA GLY A 367 -7.89 19.64 -8.71
C GLY A 367 -9.31 19.09 -8.57
N PHE A 368 -9.98 18.86 -9.69
CA PHE A 368 -11.31 18.27 -9.78
C PHE A 368 -11.22 16.93 -10.52
N ALA A 369 -11.64 15.87 -9.84
CA ALA A 369 -11.68 14.51 -10.39
C ALA A 369 -13.09 14.12 -10.89
N HIS A 370 -14.15 14.65 -10.26
CA HIS A 370 -15.55 14.32 -10.59
C HIS A 370 -16.23 15.47 -11.36
N THR A 371 -15.77 15.71 -12.58
CA THR A 371 -16.38 16.70 -13.51
C THR A 371 -17.78 16.26 -13.95
N SER A 372 -18.51 17.13 -14.66
CA SER A 372 -19.79 16.76 -15.28
C SER A 372 -19.63 15.61 -16.28
N GLU A 373 -18.50 15.58 -16.97
CA GLU A 373 -18.12 14.51 -17.89
C GLU A 373 -17.92 13.18 -17.16
N PHE A 374 -17.12 13.19 -16.09
CA PHE A 374 -16.90 12.01 -15.24
C PHE A 374 -18.24 11.44 -14.78
N ARG A 375 -19.13 12.27 -14.24
CA ARG A 375 -20.43 11.82 -13.71
C ARG A 375 -21.34 11.27 -14.81
N ARG A 376 -21.24 11.79 -16.04
CA ARG A 376 -21.99 11.26 -17.19
C ARG A 376 -21.50 9.87 -17.54
N ASP A 377 -20.20 9.65 -17.55
CA ASP A 377 -19.61 8.38 -17.94
C ASP A 377 -19.73 7.35 -16.82
N GLU A 378 -19.69 7.77 -15.56
CA GLU A 378 -20.01 6.95 -14.38
C GLU A 378 -21.41 6.32 -14.49
N ARG A 379 -22.42 7.11 -14.88
CA ARG A 379 -23.80 6.64 -15.10
C ARG A 379 -23.96 5.66 -16.27
N ARG A 380 -22.94 5.47 -17.11
CA ARG A 380 -22.98 4.47 -18.21
C ARG A 380 -22.77 3.05 -17.72
N PHE A 381 -22.32 2.86 -16.47
CA PHE A 381 -22.22 1.52 -15.92
C PHE A 381 -23.59 0.84 -15.91
N ALA A 382 -23.70 -0.34 -16.52
CA ALA A 382 -24.99 -0.98 -16.80
C ALA A 382 -25.86 -1.20 -15.55
N ARG A 383 -25.23 -1.36 -14.39
CA ARG A 383 -25.90 -1.59 -13.09
C ARG A 383 -25.58 -0.49 -12.08
N HIS A 384 -25.40 0.75 -12.56
CA HIS A 384 -24.98 1.89 -11.74
C HIS A 384 -25.86 2.04 -10.50
N ASP A 385 -27.17 2.18 -10.67
CA ASP A 385 -28.10 2.45 -9.57
C ASP A 385 -28.25 1.27 -8.59
N GLU A 386 -28.03 0.03 -9.06
CA GLU A 386 -27.98 -1.14 -8.16
C GLU A 386 -26.69 -1.15 -7.34
N ALA A 387 -25.55 -0.87 -7.96
CA ALA A 387 -24.26 -0.86 -7.28
C ALA A 387 -24.21 0.28 -6.25
N ASP A 388 -24.67 1.47 -6.61
CA ASP A 388 -24.73 2.63 -5.72
C ASP A 388 -25.63 2.38 -4.51
N ARG A 389 -26.82 1.79 -4.71
CA ARG A 389 -27.69 1.39 -3.59
C ARG A 389 -26.98 0.39 -2.69
N PHE A 390 -26.39 -0.65 -3.26
CA PHE A 390 -25.66 -1.66 -2.50
C PHE A 390 -24.51 -1.06 -1.67
N LEU A 391 -23.68 -0.19 -2.27
CA LEU A 391 -22.55 0.46 -1.61
C LEU A 391 -23.02 1.40 -0.50
N ASN A 392 -24.10 2.14 -0.71
CA ASN A 392 -24.71 3.01 0.30
C ASN A 392 -25.28 2.20 1.48
N ASP A 393 -25.97 1.10 1.22
CA ASP A 393 -26.48 0.21 2.26
C ASP A 393 -25.32 -0.46 3.03
N LEU A 394 -24.27 -0.87 2.31
CA LEU A 394 -23.06 -1.41 2.91
C LEU A 394 -22.36 -0.40 3.81
N ALA A 395 -22.32 0.88 3.40
CA ALA A 395 -21.75 1.97 4.18
C ALA A 395 -22.59 2.25 5.44
N ARG A 396 -23.93 2.27 5.32
CA ARG A 396 -24.87 2.51 6.44
C ARG A 396 -24.86 1.36 7.46
N TRP A 397 -24.88 0.11 6.99
CA TRP A 397 -24.84 -1.07 7.86
C TRP A 397 -23.52 -1.16 8.66
N ARG A 398 -22.42 -0.66 8.07
CA ARG A 398 -21.06 -0.70 8.62
C ARG A 398 -20.61 0.58 9.32
N ALA A 399 -21.42 1.64 9.34
CA ALA A 399 -21.28 2.80 10.24
C ALA A 399 -21.72 2.41 11.67
#